data_AF-A0A1I3V8N0-F1
#
_entry.id   AF-A0A1I3V8N0-F1
#
_cell.length_a   1.000
_cell.length_b   1.000
_cell.length_c   1.000
_cell.angle_alpha   90.00
_cell.angle_beta   90.00
_cell.angle_gamma   90.00
#
_symmetry.space_group_name_H-M   'P 1'
#
loop_
_entity.id
_entity.type
_entity.pdbx_description
1 polymer ?
#
loop_
_entity_poly.entity_id
_entity_poly.type
_entity_poly.pdbx_seq_one_letter_code
_entity_poly.pdbx_strand_id
1 'polypeptide(L)'
;MVNRLLLSLCAILLLAGCLHQSEDIQVLTATPKDYELHLYTDSENENTAQDYMSALLDWKLKQEDATELQFKQSETKKDHLNIPDDELPVLVVKEKGKTITTISGENPRKEILMALEKNVTVASR
;
A
#
# COMPACT_ATOMS: atom_id res chain seq x y z
N MET A 1 39.14 -37.36 14.27
CA MET A 1 38.88 -35.90 14.16
C MET A 1 37.87 -35.54 13.06
N VAL A 2 37.80 -36.28 11.95
CA VAL A 2 36.86 -36.05 10.82
C VAL A 2 35.37 -36.03 11.23
N ASN A 3 34.96 -36.88 12.19
CA ASN A 3 33.57 -36.97 12.64
C ASN A 3 33.05 -35.70 13.36
N ARG A 4 33.93 -34.97 14.07
CA ARG A 4 33.56 -33.71 14.76
C ARG A 4 33.40 -32.55 13.77
N LEU A 5 34.17 -32.57 12.69
CA LEU A 5 34.16 -31.53 11.65
C LEU A 5 32.90 -31.64 10.79
N LEU A 6 32.49 -32.87 10.45
CA LEU A 6 31.22 -33.16 9.76
C LEU A 6 29.99 -32.75 10.59
N LEU A 7 29.99 -33.03 11.90
CA LEU A 7 28.90 -32.61 12.79
C LEU A 7 28.78 -31.08 12.88
N SER A 8 29.92 -30.39 12.93
CA SER A 8 29.95 -28.93 12.99
C SER A 8 29.44 -28.31 11.67
N LEU A 9 29.77 -28.93 10.53
CA LEU A 9 29.31 -28.48 9.22
C LEU A 9 27.79 -28.67 9.05
N CYS A 10 27.24 -29.80 9.52
CA CYS A 10 25.79 -30.03 9.53
C CYS A 10 25.06 -29.04 10.44
N ALA A 11 25.63 -28.68 11.60
CA ALA A 11 25.03 -27.69 12.50
C ALA A 11 24.96 -26.29 11.87
N ILE A 12 25.96 -25.91 11.07
CA ILE A 12 25.99 -24.63 10.35
C ILE A 12 24.95 -24.62 9.21
N LEU A 13 24.78 -25.73 8.50
CA LEU A 13 23.77 -25.87 7.44
C LEU A 13 22.33 -25.77 7.96
N LEU A 14 22.06 -26.23 9.18
CA LEU A 14 20.75 -26.11 9.81
C LEU A 14 20.38 -24.65 10.16
N LEU A 15 21.38 -23.77 10.35
CA LEU A 15 21.16 -22.35 10.63
C LEU A 15 20.90 -21.50 9.36
N ALA A 16 21.18 -22.03 8.17
CA ALA A 16 20.93 -21.35 6.90
C ALA A 16 19.47 -21.47 6.41
N GLY A 17 18.61 -22.20 7.13
CA GLY A 17 17.27 -22.61 6.68
C GLY A 17 16.13 -21.60 6.88
N CYS A 18 16.41 -20.36 7.28
CA CYS A 18 15.36 -19.34 7.47
C CYS A 18 15.68 -18.07 6.69
N LEU A 19 15.69 -18.19 5.36
CA LEU A 19 15.52 -17.03 4.49
C LEU A 19 14.02 -16.75 4.40
N HIS A 20 13.54 -15.78 5.17
CA HIS A 20 12.16 -15.29 5.06
C HIS A 20 12.04 -14.61 3.70
N GLN A 21 11.16 -15.11 2.83
CA GLN A 21 10.88 -14.49 1.55
C GLN A 21 9.89 -13.35 1.77
N SER A 22 10.34 -12.10 1.60
CA SER A 22 9.47 -10.93 1.71
C SER A 22 8.31 -11.02 0.71
N GLU A 23 7.11 -10.81 1.23
CA GLU A 23 5.88 -10.67 0.45
C GLU A 23 5.92 -9.39 -0.40
N ASP A 24 5.20 -9.43 -1.52
CA ASP A 24 5.01 -8.30 -2.42
C ASP A 24 3.75 -7.53 -2.04
N ILE A 25 3.83 -6.20 -2.08
CA ILE A 25 2.72 -5.29 -1.82
C ILE A 25 2.44 -4.55 -3.11
N GLN A 26 1.17 -4.56 -3.53
CA GLN A 26 0.73 -3.76 -4.64
C GLN A 26 0.55 -2.31 -4.18
N VAL A 27 1.02 -1.37 -4.99
CA VAL A 27 0.92 0.06 -4.75
C VAL A 27 0.23 0.73 -5.93
N LEU A 28 -0.96 1.26 -5.70
CA LEU A 28 -1.67 2.11 -6.64
C LEU A 28 -1.36 3.58 -6.31
N THR A 29 -0.71 4.28 -7.23
CA THR A 29 -0.30 5.67 -7.06
C THR A 29 -1.04 6.59 -8.03
N ALA A 30 -1.43 7.78 -7.57
CA ALA A 30 -1.83 8.88 -8.42
C ALA A 30 -1.16 10.18 -7.96
N THR A 31 -0.66 11.00 -8.90
CA THR A 31 0.06 12.25 -8.60
C THR A 31 -0.47 13.40 -9.46
N PRO A 32 -1.71 13.85 -9.24
CA PRO A 32 -2.20 15.11 -9.79
C PRO A 32 -1.46 16.30 -9.17
N LYS A 33 -1.67 17.50 -9.71
CA LYS A 33 -0.78 18.68 -9.48
C LYS A 33 -0.42 18.95 -8.02
N ASP A 34 -1.41 18.96 -7.12
CA ASP A 34 -1.23 19.47 -5.76
C ASP A 34 -1.17 18.36 -4.68
N TYR A 35 -1.45 17.11 -5.03
CA TYR A 35 -1.52 16.01 -4.07
C TYR A 35 -1.07 14.67 -4.65
N GLU A 36 -0.67 13.75 -3.77
CA GLU A 36 -0.28 12.38 -4.08
C GLU A 36 -1.19 11.41 -3.33
N LEU A 37 -1.58 10.34 -4.00
CA LEU A 37 -2.32 9.21 -3.43
C LEU A 37 -1.47 7.96 -3.56
N HIS A 38 -1.36 7.20 -2.48
CA HIS A 38 -0.78 5.87 -2.49
C HIS A 38 -1.72 4.91 -1.76
N LEU A 39 -2.23 3.91 -2.46
CA LEU A 39 -2.97 2.80 -1.87
C LEU A 39 -2.06 1.58 -1.86
N TYR A 40 -1.74 1.08 -0.68
CA TYR A 40 -0.96 -0.12 -0.43
C TYR A 40 -1.92 -1.28 -0.12
N THR A 41 -1.79 -2.37 -0.85
CA THR A 41 -2.66 -3.56 -0.70
C THR A 41 -1.83 -4.82 -0.75
N ASP A 42 -2.27 -5.84 -0.01
CA ASP A 42 -1.73 -7.19 -0.13
C ASP A 42 -2.03 -7.73 -1.54
N SER A 43 -1.02 -8.29 -2.20
CA SER A 43 -1.18 -8.91 -3.53
C SER A 43 -2.01 -10.19 -3.48
N GLU A 44 -2.03 -10.89 -2.35
CA GLU A 44 -2.71 -12.17 -2.17
C GLU A 44 -4.18 -12.01 -1.75
N ASN A 45 -4.60 -10.79 -1.37
CA ASN A 45 -5.94 -10.53 -0.81
C ASN A 45 -6.62 -9.27 -1.40
N GLU A 46 -6.83 -9.27 -2.71
CA GLU A 46 -7.44 -8.16 -3.46
C GLU A 46 -8.85 -7.78 -2.96
N ASN A 47 -9.59 -8.71 -2.37
CA ASN A 47 -10.95 -8.47 -1.88
C ASN A 47 -11.00 -7.42 -0.76
N THR A 48 -9.96 -7.33 0.07
CA THR A 48 -9.88 -6.35 1.17
C THR A 48 -9.77 -4.91 0.67
N ALA A 49 -9.26 -4.72 -0.56
CA ALA A 49 -9.07 -3.41 -1.16
C ALA A 49 -10.23 -2.96 -2.07
N GLN A 50 -11.27 -3.78 -2.25
CA GLN A 50 -12.36 -3.50 -3.18
C GLN A 50 -13.08 -2.19 -2.83
N ASP A 51 -13.33 -1.94 -1.55
CA ASP A 51 -13.98 -0.71 -1.08
C ASP A 51 -13.11 0.53 -1.30
N TYR A 52 -11.79 0.40 -1.15
CA TYR A 52 -10.83 1.47 -1.45
C TYR A 52 -10.79 1.80 -2.94
N MET A 53 -10.68 0.78 -3.79
CA MET A 53 -10.68 0.97 -5.24
C MET A 53 -11.98 1.61 -5.71
N SER A 54 -13.12 1.13 -5.21
CA SER A 54 -14.44 1.67 -5.54
C SER A 54 -14.58 3.13 -5.09
N ALA A 55 -14.11 3.47 -3.88
CA ALA A 55 -14.12 4.84 -3.39
C ALA A 55 -13.22 5.77 -4.22
N LEU A 56 -12.03 5.32 -4.61
CA LEU A 56 -11.12 6.10 -5.45
C LEU A 56 -11.68 6.34 -6.86
N LEU A 57 -12.37 5.35 -7.44
CA LEU A 57 -13.04 5.49 -8.73
C LEU A 57 -14.22 6.47 -8.65
N ASP A 58 -15.08 6.34 -7.64
CA ASP A 58 -16.17 7.31 -7.40
C ASP A 58 -15.65 8.72 -7.25
N TRP A 59 -14.60 8.85 -6.43
CA TRP A 59 -14.00 10.12 -6.14
C TRP A 59 -13.39 10.73 -7.40
N LYS A 60 -12.71 9.94 -8.24
CA LYS A 60 -12.22 10.36 -9.55
C LYS A 60 -13.33 10.89 -10.45
N LEU A 61 -14.49 10.23 -10.49
CA LEU A 61 -15.63 10.64 -11.31
C LEU A 61 -16.25 11.97 -10.87
N LYS A 62 -16.00 12.40 -9.63
CA LYS A 62 -16.46 13.70 -9.10
C LYS A 62 -15.47 14.84 -9.32
N GLN A 63 -14.24 14.55 -9.74
CA GLN A 63 -13.24 15.60 -10.02
C GLN A 63 -13.50 16.21 -11.40
N GLU A 64 -13.52 17.54 -11.49
CA GLU A 64 -13.67 18.25 -12.76
C GLU A 64 -12.51 17.93 -13.73
N ASP A 65 -11.29 17.80 -13.18
CA ASP A 65 -10.07 17.42 -13.91
C ASP A 65 -9.78 15.90 -13.84
N ALA A 66 -10.81 15.05 -13.93
CA ALA A 66 -10.67 13.59 -13.88
C ALA A 66 -9.64 13.02 -14.90
N THR A 67 -9.34 13.77 -15.97
CA THR A 67 -8.34 13.41 -16.99
C THR A 67 -6.89 13.50 -16.48
N GLU A 68 -6.62 14.37 -15.51
CA GLU A 68 -5.29 14.51 -14.89
C GLU A 68 -5.04 13.45 -13.81
N LEU A 69 -6.11 12.88 -13.24
CA LEU A 69 -6.02 11.83 -12.23
C LEU A 69 -5.81 10.45 -12.88
N GLN A 70 -4.55 10.07 -13.08
CA GLN A 70 -4.16 8.75 -13.60
C GLN A 70 -3.61 7.87 -12.47
N PHE A 71 -4.14 6.66 -12.37
CA PHE A 71 -3.65 5.65 -11.45
C PHE A 71 -2.57 4.80 -12.14
N LYS A 72 -1.46 4.59 -11.44
CA LYS A 72 -0.36 3.71 -11.84
C LYS A 72 -0.20 2.63 -10.79
N GLN A 73 -0.23 1.38 -11.22
CA GLN A 73 0.05 0.24 -10.36
C GLN A 73 1.54 -0.09 -10.43
N SER A 74 2.11 -0.43 -9.27
CA SER A 74 3.48 -0.88 -9.10
C SER A 74 3.53 -1.88 -7.95
N GLU A 75 4.65 -2.56 -7.79
CA GLU A 75 4.88 -3.51 -6.70
C GLU A 75 6.10 -3.07 -5.90
N THR A 76 6.06 -3.30 -4.58
CA THR A 76 7.19 -3.09 -3.70
C THR A 76 7.29 -4.24 -2.70
N LYS A 77 8.49 -4.49 -2.18
CA LYS A 77 8.68 -5.45 -1.10
C LYS A 77 8.13 -4.88 0.20
N LYS A 78 7.37 -5.70 0.92
CA LYS A 78 6.84 -5.37 2.25
C LYS A 78 7.93 -4.95 3.24
N ASP A 79 9.10 -5.58 3.19
CA ASP A 79 10.24 -5.24 4.04
C ASP A 79 10.76 -3.80 3.85
N HIS A 80 10.43 -3.17 2.71
CA HIS A 80 10.77 -1.76 2.45
C HIS A 80 9.71 -0.78 2.97
N LEU A 81 8.57 -1.30 3.45
CA LEU A 81 7.46 -0.54 4.00
C LEU A 81 7.38 -0.78 5.51
N ASN A 82 7.24 0.29 6.28
CA ASN A 82 6.97 0.19 7.72
C ASN A 82 5.45 0.19 7.97
N ILE A 83 4.75 -0.75 7.32
CA ILE A 83 3.28 -0.93 7.41
C ILE A 83 3.01 -2.34 7.96
N PRO A 84 2.38 -2.48 9.14
CA PRO A 84 1.90 -3.75 9.65
C PRO A 84 0.83 -4.40 8.76
N ASP A 85 0.73 -5.73 8.80
CA ASP A 85 -0.25 -6.48 7.98
C ASP A 85 -1.69 -6.22 8.36
N ASP A 86 -1.95 -6.06 9.65
CA ASP A 86 -3.25 -5.74 10.19
C ASP A 86 -3.71 -4.31 9.87
N GLU A 87 -2.81 -3.49 9.32
CA GLU A 87 -3.13 -2.15 8.83
C GLU A 87 -3.43 -2.14 7.32
N LEU A 88 -3.15 -3.20 6.56
CA LEU A 88 -3.50 -3.27 5.15
C LEU A 88 -5.01 -3.51 4.96
N PRO A 89 -5.63 -2.93 3.92
CA PRO A 89 -5.07 -1.95 2.97
C PRO A 89 -4.88 -0.55 3.60
N VAL A 90 -3.89 0.20 3.11
CA VAL A 90 -3.59 1.57 3.58
C VAL A 90 -3.68 2.56 2.43
N LEU A 91 -4.54 3.57 2.56
CA LEU A 91 -4.56 4.75 1.70
C LEU A 91 -3.85 5.93 2.39
N VAL A 92 -2.79 6.43 1.75
CA VAL A 92 -2.06 7.62 2.17
C VAL A 92 -2.31 8.74 1.18
N VAL A 93 -2.74 9.89 1.70
CA VAL A 93 -2.91 11.12 0.94
C VAL A 93 -1.87 12.13 1.39
N LYS A 94 -1.09 12.66 0.45
CA LYS A 94 -0.10 13.69 0.71
C LYS A 94 -0.41 14.95 -0.06
N GLU A 95 -0.16 16.11 0.54
CA GLU A 95 -0.17 17.41 -0.12
C GLU A 95 1.23 18.02 0.05
N LYS A 96 1.86 18.42 -1.06
CA LYS A 96 3.24 18.99 -1.05
C LYS A 96 4.24 18.12 -0.27
N GLY A 97 4.16 16.80 -0.46
CA GLY A 97 5.01 15.81 0.19
C GLY A 97 4.71 15.52 1.67
N LYS A 98 3.71 16.18 2.28
CA LYS A 98 3.29 15.93 3.67
C LYS A 98 2.02 15.09 3.71
N THR A 99 2.00 14.05 4.53
CA THR A 99 0.78 13.26 4.76
C THR A 99 -0.29 14.12 5.43
N ILE A 100 -1.44 14.27 4.77
CA ILE A 100 -2.60 15.00 5.29
C ILE A 100 -3.65 14.05 5.88
N THR A 101 -3.74 12.82 5.35
CA THR A 101 -4.58 11.77 5.93
C THR A 101 -4.06 10.39 5.58
N THR A 102 -4.30 9.45 6.49
CA THR A 102 -4.06 8.02 6.31
C THR A 102 -5.32 7.28 6.72
N ILE A 103 -5.73 6.30 5.92
CA ILE A 103 -6.86 5.40 6.19
C ILE A 103 -6.31 3.99 6.08
N SER A 104 -6.42 3.21 7.14
CA SER A 104 -5.79 1.88 7.25
C SER A 104 -6.82 0.83 7.67
N GLY A 105 -6.60 -0.40 7.21
CA GLY A 105 -7.43 -1.57 7.49
C GLY A 105 -8.76 -1.54 6.74
N GLU A 106 -9.66 -2.42 7.15
CA GLU A 106 -10.99 -2.52 6.55
C GLU A 106 -11.84 -1.29 6.92
N ASN A 107 -12.21 -0.51 5.91
CA ASN A 107 -13.08 0.66 6.06
C ASN A 107 -14.20 0.60 5.00
N PRO A 108 -15.44 0.96 5.36
CA PRO A 108 -16.52 1.03 4.37
C PRO A 108 -16.21 2.07 3.29
N ARG A 109 -16.52 1.76 2.03
CA ARG A 109 -16.39 2.68 0.86
C ARG A 109 -16.84 4.11 1.15
N LYS A 110 -17.96 4.29 1.85
CA LYS A 110 -18.54 5.61 2.16
C LYS A 110 -17.62 6.44 3.05
N GLU A 111 -16.96 5.83 4.02
CA GLU A 111 -16.08 6.51 4.96
C GLU A 111 -14.78 6.94 4.26
N ILE A 112 -14.24 6.06 3.41
CA ILE A 112 -13.07 6.36 2.57
C ILE A 112 -13.37 7.54 1.65
N LEU A 113 -14.53 7.54 0.97
CA LEU A 113 -14.95 8.62 0.09
C LEU A 113 -15.11 9.95 0.84
N MET A 114 -15.75 9.94 2.02
CA MET A 114 -15.90 11.14 2.85
C MET A 114 -14.54 11.70 3.29
N ALA A 115 -13.59 10.84 3.64
CA ALA A 115 -12.24 11.26 4.01
C ALA A 115 -11.49 11.87 2.82
N LEU A 116 -11.63 11.31 1.61
CA LEU A 116 -11.07 11.88 0.39
C LEU A 116 -11.65 13.26 0.07
N GLU A 117 -12.98 13.40 0.13
CA GLU A 117 -13.67 14.67 -0.15
C GLU A 117 -13.37 15.77 0.87
N LYS A 118 -13.15 15.39 2.14
CA LYS A 118 -12.80 16.34 3.20
C LYS A 118 -11.37 16.85 3.10
N ASN A 119 -10.43 15.99 2.72
CA ASN A 119 -9.00 16.29 2.79
C ASN A 119 -8.41 16.71 1.45
N VAL A 120 -9.00 16.28 0.33
CA VAL A 120 -8.58 16.71 -1.00
C VAL A 120 -9.62 17.67 -1.53
N THR A 121 -9.29 18.96 -1.48
CA THR A 121 -10.14 20.01 -2.04
C THR A 121 -10.37 19.73 -3.53
N VAL A 122 -11.62 19.51 -3.90
CA VAL A 122 -12.05 19.58 -5.29
C VAL A 122 -11.64 20.96 -5.78
N ALA A 123 -10.81 21.03 -6.84
CA ALA A 123 -10.38 22.30 -7.39
C ALA A 123 -11.56 23.01 -8.06
N SER A 124 -12.43 23.65 -7.27
CA SER A 124 -13.43 24.58 -7.78
C SER A 124 -12.73 25.91 -8.05
N ARG A 125 -12.48 26.23 -9.32
CA ARG A 125 -12.12 27.60 -9.74
C ARG A 125 -13.25 28.23 -10.53
#